data_AF-A0A349H3N2-F1
#
_entry.id   AF-A0A349H3N2-F1
#
_cell.length_a   1.000
_cell.length_b   1.000
_cell.length_c   1.000
_cell.angle_alpha   90.00
_cell.angle_beta   90.00
_cell.angle_gamma   90.00
#
_symmetry.space_group_name_H-M   'P 1'
#
loop_
_entity.id
_entity.type
_entity.pdbx_description
1 polymer ?
#
loop_
_entity_poly.entity_id
_entity_poly.type
_entity_poly.pdbx_seq_one_letter_code
_entity_poly.pdbx_strand_id
1 'polypeptide(L)' 'EGRVKGLRARGGFEVDIEWQNGKLTRATIRNISSPTSECTVRYGEVTSSIAVPRGESRVFTGVKP' A
#
# COMPACT_ATOMS: atom_id res chain seq x y z
N GLU A 1 16.95 0.52 -7.99
CA GLU A 1 15.70 0.96 -8.67
C GLU A 1 14.84 -0.27 -8.85
N GLY A 2 13.53 -0.18 -8.67
CA GLY A 2 12.72 -1.35 -8.92
C GLY A 2 11.24 -1.13 -8.69
N ARG A 3 10.48 -2.14 -9.12
CA ARG A 3 9.06 -2.24 -8.87
C ARG A 3 8.64 -3.70 -8.77
N VAL A 4 7.60 -3.94 -7.99
CA VAL A 4 6.90 -5.21 -7.93
C VAL A 4 5.40 -4.93 -7.96
N LYS A 5 4.63 -5.78 -8.63
CA LYS A 5 3.19 -5.62 -8.81
C LYS A 5 2.45 -6.89 -8.43
N GLY A 6 1.20 -6.73 -8.01
CA GLY A 6 0.30 -7.85 -7.75
C GLY A 6 0.62 -8.63 -6.47
N LEU A 7 1.38 -8.05 -5.53
CA LEU A 7 1.66 -8.72 -4.26
C LEU A 7 0.36 -8.87 -3.46
N ARG A 8 0.09 -10.08 -2.96
CA ARG A 8 -1.07 -10.33 -2.11
C ARG A 8 -0.73 -10.09 -0.66
N ALA A 9 -1.48 -9.19 -0.03
CA ALA A 9 -1.40 -8.89 1.38
C ALA A 9 -2.57 -9.54 2.13
N ARG A 10 -2.36 -9.84 3.42
CA ARG A 10 -3.40 -10.39 4.29
C ARG A 10 -4.61 -9.44 4.36
N GLY A 11 -5.79 -10.00 4.58
CA GLY A 11 -7.04 -9.22 4.62
C GLY A 11 -7.66 -8.95 3.26
N GLY A 12 -7.15 -9.51 2.16
CA GLY A 12 -7.78 -9.37 0.83
C GLY A 12 -7.33 -8.12 0.06
N PHE A 13 -6.13 -7.63 0.33
CA PHE A 13 -5.54 -6.50 -0.39
C PHE A 13 -4.48 -6.96 -1.39
N GLU A 14 -4.30 -6.18 -2.45
CA GLU A 14 -3.19 -6.31 -3.39
C GLU A 14 -2.34 -5.03 -3.34
N VAL A 15 -1.03 -5.17 -3.48
CA VAL A 15 -0.09 -4.05 -3.40
C VAL A 15 0.88 -4.06 -4.59
N ASP A 16 1.02 -2.90 -5.23
CA ASP A 16 2.15 -2.59 -6.10
C ASP A 16 3.11 -1.66 -5.35
N ILE A 17 4.41 -1.88 -5.48
CA ILE A 17 5.45 -1.10 -4.79
C ILE A 17 6.50 -0.66 -5.81
N GLU A 18 6.88 0.61 -5.76
CA GLU A 18 7.92 1.24 -6.57
C GLU A 18 8.96 1.89 -5.63
N TRP A 19 10.25 1.73 -5.92
CA TRP A 19 11.33 2.27 -5.11
C TRP A 19 12.52 2.76 -5.94
N GLN A 20 13.23 3.74 -5.39
CA GLN A 20 14.47 4.29 -5.94
C GLN A 20 15.46 4.54 -4.80
N ASN A 21 16.75 4.26 -5.00
CA ASN A 21 17.78 4.41 -3.96
C ASN A 21 17.42 3.71 -2.63
N GLY A 22 16.79 2.52 -2.73
CA GLY A 22 16.33 1.75 -1.56
C GLY A 22 15.15 2.36 -0.80
N LYS A 23 14.53 3.45 -1.28
CA LYS A 23 13.42 4.15 -0.63
C LYS A 23 12.13 4.02 -1.42
N LEU A 24 11.01 3.86 -0.72
CA LEU A 24 9.67 3.82 -1.30
C LEU A 24 9.37 5.16 -2.00
N THR A 25 9.00 5.11 -3.28
CA THR A 25 8.48 6.28 -4.00
C THR A 25 6.97 6.21 -4.13
N ARG A 26 6.40 5.00 -4.28
CA ARG A 26 4.96 4.80 -4.42
C ARG A 26 4.54 3.39 -4.01
N ALA A 27 3.47 3.28 -3.25
CA ALA A 27 2.73 2.06 -3.03
C ALA A 27 1.26 2.25 -3.46
N THR A 28 0.75 1.37 -4.32
CA THR A 28 -0.68 1.33 -4.65
C THR A 28 -1.32 0.17 -3.90
N ILE A 29 -2.20 0.47 -2.95
CA ILE A 29 -2.96 -0.53 -2.20
C ILE A 29 -4.34 -0.65 -2.85
N ARG A 30 -4.75 -1.85 -3.22
CA ARG A 30 -6.07 -2.18 -3.78
C ARG A 30 -6.83 -3.08 -2.83
N ASN A 31 -8.08 -2.75 -2.54
CA ASN A 31 -8.95 -3.64 -1.79
C ASN A 31 -9.67 -4.58 -2.77
N ILE A 32 -9.23 -5.83 -2.83
CA ILE A 32 -9.79 -6.83 -3.75
C ILE A 32 -11.00 -7.52 -3.13
N SER A 33 -10.89 -7.88 -1.84
CA SER A 33 -11.91 -8.70 -1.18
C SER A 33 -12.04 -8.47 0.33
N SER A 34 -11.40 -7.43 0.89
CA SER A 34 -11.55 -7.15 2.32
C SER A 34 -13.01 -6.79 2.63
N PRO A 35 -13.59 -7.34 3.71
CA PRO A 35 -14.90 -6.91 4.20
C PRO A 35 -14.84 -5.52 4.84
N THR A 36 -13.66 -5.05 5.25
CA THR A 36 -13.43 -3.71 5.81
C THR A 36 -12.77 -2.81 4.76
N SER A 37 -12.98 -1.49 4.90
CA SER A 37 -12.19 -0.50 4.15
C SER A 37 -10.85 -0.19 4.82
N GLU A 38 -10.66 -0.56 6.08
CA GLU A 38 -9.45 -0.21 6.83
C GLU A 38 -8.26 -1.09 6.47
N CYS A 39 -7.12 -0.45 6.17
CA CYS A 39 -5.84 -1.09 5.91
C CYS A 39 -4.74 -0.37 6.68
N THR A 40 -3.97 -1.11 7.48
CA THR A 40 -2.81 -0.57 8.19
C THR A 40 -1.57 -0.68 7.31
N VAL A 41 -0.97 0.46 6.98
CA VAL A 41 0.28 0.55 6.22
C VAL A 41 1.40 0.98 7.16
N ARG A 42 2.55 0.30 7.08
CA ARG A 42 3.76 0.65 7.83
C ARG A 42 4.94 0.82 6.89
N TYR A 43 5.68 1.92 7.03
CA TYR A 43 6.92 2.18 6.31
C TYR A 43 7.93 2.85 7.26
N GLY A 44 9.04 2.17 7.53
CA GLY A 44 9.96 2.56 8.60
C GLY A 44 9.26 2.56 9.96
N GLU A 45 9.42 3.66 10.70
CA GLU A 45 8.78 3.92 11.99
C GLU A 45 7.34 4.44 11.88
N VAL A 46 6.87 4.76 10.66
CA VAL A 46 5.54 5.35 10.48
C VAL A 46 4.51 4.29 10.17
N THR A 47 3.44 4.29 10.98
CA THR A 47 2.25 3.46 10.79
C THR A 47 1.05 4.38 10.53
N SER A 48 0.23 4.06 9.53
CA SER A 48 -0.97 4.83 9.19
C SER A 48 -2.11 3.88 8.83
N SER A 49 -3.32 4.19 9.32
CA SER A 49 -4.54 3.56 8.84
C SER A 49 -5.04 4.31 7.62
N ILE A 50 -5.31 3.60 6.53
CA ILE A 50 -5.90 4.15 5.31
C ILE A 50 -7.21 3.44 5.00
N ALA A 51 -8.21 4.23 4.59
CA ALA A 51 -9.47 3.70 4.09
C ALA A 51 -9.36 3.43 2.58
N VAL A 52 -9.47 2.17 2.20
CA VAL A 52 -9.53 1.67 0.82
C VAL A 52 -10.83 0.87 0.68
N PRO A 53 -11.93 1.48 0.22
CA PRO A 53 -13.18 0.76 -0.01
C PRO A 53 -13.00 -0.40 -0.98
N ARG A 54 -13.84 -1.44 -0.86
CA ARG A 54 -13.76 -2.63 -1.72
C ARG A 54 -13.89 -2.25 -3.19
N GLY A 55 -12.99 -2.76 -4.02
CA GLY A 55 -12.90 -2.42 -5.44
C GLY A 55 -12.12 -1.13 -5.73
N GLU A 56 -11.75 -0.35 -4.71
CA GLU A 56 -10.96 0.87 -4.88
C GLU A 56 -9.46 0.64 -4.63
N SER A 57 -8.70 1.68 -4.93
CA SER A 57 -7.29 1.76 -4.59
C SER A 57 -6.93 3.11 -3.96
N ARG A 58 -5.85 3.11 -3.17
CA ARG A 58 -5.23 4.31 -2.62
C ARG A 58 -3.73 4.27 -2.85
N VAL A 59 -3.15 5.44 -3.07
CA VAL A 59 -1.71 5.60 -3.19
C VAL A 59 -1.16 6.05 -1.84
N PHE A 60 -0.12 5.36 -1.39
CA PHE A 60 0.70 5.76 -0.27
C PHE A 60 2.09 6.12 -0.79
N THR A 61 2.52 7.35 -0.56
CA THR A 61 3.90 7.79 -0.75
C THR A 61 4.54 7.77 0.62
N GLY A 62 5.69 7.08 0.78
CA GLY A 62 6.46 7.12 2.02
C GLY A 62 6.57 8.57 2.49
N VAL A 63 6.29 8.78 3.78
CA VAL A 63 5.99 10.06 4.43
C VAL A 63 6.77 11.25 3.85
N LYS A 64 6.07 12.38 3.70
CA LYS A 64 6.62 13.68 3.28
C LYS A 64 7.94 13.99 4.02
N PRO A 65 8.89 14.68 3.36
CA PRO A 65 10.12 15.15 4.01
C PRO A 65 9.82 15.98 5.27
#